data_AF-A0AA43ZG46-F1
#
_entry.id   AF-A0AA43ZG46-F1
#
_cell.length_a   1.000
_cell.length_b   1.000
_cell.length_c   1.000
_cell.angle_alpha   90.00
_cell.angle_beta   90.00
_cell.angle_gamma   90.00
#
_symmetry.space_group_name_H-M   'P 1'
#
loop_
_entity.id
_entity.type
_entity.pdbx_description
1 polymer ?
#
loop_
_entity_poly.entity_id
_entity_poly.type
_entity_poly.pdbx_seq_one_letter_code
_entity_poly.pdbx_strand_id
1 'polypeptide(L)'
;MRKFLIQAADGKPTKGKGLADMLYMPEFFDADKGTDIAARRDTFLCQAVRSQGKRRSLALLIGEVKEVAPARAGVRMTMKHAPRYPFMPSDDFHRRMNRVFETELSLWNATEGSHLMAVATFGIDAAGIAGVEEIALMVVTDRWIPFDSRYELALMDALTFRGASIVKMLRYKPPRSTPMASLLLRPDQAPPIAMYIVPDDIDSAYCEAREARAEESGMTSWVWNVRDGAMPDLPV
;
A
#
# COMPACT_ATOMS: atom_id res chain seq x y z
N MET A 1 13.24 4.54 7.10
CA MET A 1 12.49 4.40 5.81
C MET A 1 12.53 5.67 4.94
N ARG A 2 12.07 6.85 5.41
CA ARG A 2 12.05 8.11 4.61
C ARG A 2 13.36 8.45 3.89
N LYS A 3 14.50 8.41 4.60
CA LYS A 3 15.83 8.69 4.03
C LYS A 3 16.12 7.84 2.78
N PHE A 4 15.93 6.53 2.87
CA PHE A 4 16.21 5.60 1.79
C PHE A 4 15.26 5.78 0.59
N LEU A 5 13.99 6.10 0.85
CA LEU A 5 13.02 6.36 -0.23
C LEU A 5 13.32 7.66 -0.98
N ILE A 6 13.73 8.72 -0.27
CA ILE A 6 14.16 9.98 -0.91
C ILE A 6 15.44 9.74 -1.72
N GLN A 7 16.42 9.01 -1.17
CA GLN A 7 17.62 8.63 -1.91
C GLN A 7 17.31 7.79 -3.15
N ALA A 8 16.33 6.88 -3.07
CA ALA A 8 15.90 6.08 -4.22
C ALA A 8 15.12 6.89 -5.27
N ALA A 9 14.59 8.06 -4.91
CA ALA A 9 13.97 9.01 -5.84
C ALA A 9 14.99 9.96 -6.47
N ASP A 10 16.16 10.12 -5.85
CA ASP A 10 17.25 10.92 -6.38
C ASP A 10 17.76 10.32 -7.71
N GLY A 11 18.08 11.19 -8.66
CA GLY A 11 18.52 10.80 -10.00
C GLY A 11 17.44 10.18 -10.92
N LYS A 12 16.17 10.05 -10.49
CA LYS A 12 15.08 9.56 -11.35
C LYS A 12 14.34 10.71 -12.04
N PRO A 13 14.40 10.84 -13.39
CA PRO A 13 13.69 11.89 -14.09
C PRO A 13 12.20 11.53 -14.30
N THR A 14 11.32 12.51 -14.18
CA THR A 14 9.90 12.44 -14.55
C THR A 14 9.50 13.71 -15.29
N LYS A 15 9.09 13.60 -16.55
CA LYS A 15 8.65 14.73 -17.41
C LYS A 15 9.60 15.95 -17.35
N GLY A 16 10.91 15.71 -17.34
CA GLY A 16 11.95 16.75 -17.35
C GLY A 16 12.37 17.32 -15.99
N LYS A 17 11.93 16.73 -14.87
CA LYS A 17 12.36 17.10 -13.50
C LYS A 17 12.77 15.89 -12.68
N GLY A 18 13.48 16.12 -11.57
CA GLY A 18 13.77 15.07 -10.61
C GLY A 18 12.49 14.62 -9.90
N LEU A 19 12.30 13.31 -9.75
CA LEU A 19 11.20 12.74 -8.96
C LEU A 19 11.22 13.25 -7.52
N ALA A 20 12.42 13.44 -6.95
CA ALA A 20 12.62 14.01 -5.63
C ALA A 20 12.01 15.41 -5.47
N ASP A 21 11.99 16.22 -6.53
CA ASP A 21 11.42 17.58 -6.50
C ASP A 21 9.88 17.59 -6.45
N MET A 22 9.25 16.45 -6.77
CA MET A 22 7.81 16.27 -6.75
C MET A 22 7.33 15.34 -5.64
N LEU A 23 8.24 14.63 -4.95
CA LEU A 23 7.91 13.64 -3.93
C LEU A 23 7.81 14.27 -2.54
N TYR A 24 6.59 14.38 -2.04
CA TYR A 24 6.30 14.69 -0.66
C TYR A 24 6.21 13.42 0.19
N MET A 25 7.04 13.37 1.24
CA MET A 25 6.96 12.39 2.31
C MET A 25 6.96 13.13 3.65
N PRO A 26 5.91 12.99 4.48
CA PRO A 26 5.87 13.59 5.81
C PRO A 26 7.16 13.33 6.58
N GLU A 27 7.78 14.40 7.09
CA GLU A 27 8.89 14.28 8.03
C GLU A 27 8.38 13.68 9.33
N PHE A 28 9.24 12.97 10.07
CA PHE A 28 8.88 12.48 11.40
C PHE A 28 8.42 13.67 12.25
N PHE A 29 7.22 13.55 12.82
CA PHE A 29 6.63 14.63 13.60
C PHE A 29 7.31 14.71 14.96
N ASP A 30 7.91 15.88 15.21
CA ASP A 30 8.53 16.28 16.45
C ASP A 30 7.83 17.57 16.90
N ALA A 31 7.22 17.54 18.09
CA ALA A 31 6.39 18.63 18.58
C ALA A 31 7.20 19.93 18.73
N ASP A 32 8.47 19.81 19.14
CA ASP A 32 9.38 20.94 19.36
C ASP A 32 9.83 21.56 18.04
N LYS A 33 9.83 20.79 16.96
CA LYS A 33 10.22 21.22 15.61
C LYS A 33 9.04 21.42 14.68
N GLY A 34 7.81 21.47 15.21
CA GLY A 34 6.59 21.51 14.41
C GLY A 34 6.55 22.69 13.43
N THR A 35 7.06 23.86 13.84
CA THR A 35 7.16 25.06 12.99
C THR A 35 8.16 24.87 11.85
N ASP A 36 9.33 24.30 12.13
CA ASP A 36 10.37 24.08 11.12
C ASP A 36 9.94 23.02 10.09
N ILE A 37 9.27 21.97 10.55
CA ILE A 37 8.68 20.93 9.68
C ILE A 37 7.62 21.56 8.77
N ALA A 38 6.76 22.43 9.32
CA ALA A 38 5.76 23.15 8.53
C ALA A 38 6.41 24.07 7.49
N ALA A 39 7.43 24.84 7.86
CA ALA A 39 8.14 25.74 6.95
C ALA A 39 8.81 25.00 5.78
N ARG A 40 9.45 23.85 6.04
CA ARG A 40 10.03 23.00 4.98
C ARG A 40 8.96 22.41 4.06
N ARG A 41 7.84 21.94 4.63
CA ARG A 41 6.69 21.49 3.84
C ARG A 41 6.19 22.63 2.93
N ASP A 42 5.95 23.81 3.48
CA ASP A 42 5.39 24.94 2.73
C ASP A 42 6.35 25.39 1.61
N THR A 43 7.66 25.33 1.87
CA THR A 43 8.71 25.56 0.86
C THR A 43 8.59 24.55 -0.29
N PHE A 44 8.49 23.25 0.02
CA PHE A 44 8.30 22.19 -0.97
C PHE A 44 7.01 22.42 -1.78
N LEU A 45 5.89 22.71 -1.11
CA LEU A 45 4.60 22.92 -1.76
C LEU A 45 4.64 24.12 -2.71
N CYS A 46 5.25 25.23 -2.30
CA CYS A 46 5.46 26.39 -3.17
C CYS A 46 6.26 26.03 -4.42
N GLN A 47 7.32 25.25 -4.27
CA GLN A 47 8.14 24.81 -5.41
C GLN A 47 7.35 23.88 -6.34
N ALA A 48 6.58 22.94 -5.77
CA ALA A 48 5.71 22.05 -6.51
C ALA A 48 4.65 22.83 -7.31
N VAL A 49 4.06 23.90 -6.75
CA VAL A 49 3.06 24.76 -7.44
C VAL A 49 3.68 25.55 -8.59
N ARG A 50 4.81 26.23 -8.36
CA ARG A 50 5.49 27.09 -9.36
C ARG A 50 6.07 26.32 -10.55
N SER A 51 5.98 25.00 -10.49
CA SER A 51 6.74 24.08 -11.32
C SER A 51 6.12 23.84 -12.72
N GLN A 52 4.89 24.28 -12.99
CA GLN A 52 4.27 24.23 -14.32
C GLN A 52 3.54 25.54 -14.61
N GLY A 53 3.95 26.27 -15.66
CA GLY A 53 3.42 27.61 -15.98
C GLY A 53 1.88 27.72 -16.02
N LYS A 54 1.23 27.40 -17.15
CA LYS A 54 -0.25 27.50 -17.30
C LYS A 54 -1.01 26.21 -16.95
N ARG A 55 -0.32 25.09 -16.70
CA ARG A 55 -0.92 23.80 -16.30
C ARG A 55 -0.81 23.61 -14.80
N ARG A 56 -1.84 23.02 -14.18
CA ARG A 56 -1.81 22.69 -12.75
C ARG A 56 -0.68 21.71 -12.45
N SER A 57 0.26 22.11 -11.60
CA SER A 57 1.34 21.23 -11.14
C SER A 57 0.81 20.20 -10.15
N LEU A 58 1.21 18.94 -10.33
CA LEU A 58 0.93 17.85 -9.40
C LEU A 58 2.21 17.44 -8.68
N ALA A 59 2.06 17.07 -7.41
CA ALA A 59 3.08 16.43 -6.60
C ALA A 59 2.64 14.98 -6.28
N LEU A 60 3.60 14.17 -5.85
CA LEU A 60 3.41 12.79 -5.41
C LEU A 60 3.53 12.74 -3.88
N LEU A 61 2.57 12.14 -3.20
CA LEU A 61 2.59 11.84 -1.78
C LEU A 61 2.92 10.36 -1.59
N ILE A 62 3.83 10.05 -0.68
CA ILE A 62 3.95 8.70 -0.08
C ILE A 62 3.89 8.85 1.44
N GLY A 63 2.95 8.16 2.07
CA GLY A 63 2.82 8.19 3.52
C GLY A 63 1.80 7.20 4.06
N GLU A 64 1.73 7.12 5.39
CA GLU A 64 0.74 6.32 6.09
C GLU A 64 -0.50 7.17 6.40
N VAL A 65 -1.68 6.65 6.07
CA VAL A 65 -2.96 7.28 6.37
C VAL A 65 -3.24 7.14 7.87
N LYS A 66 -3.49 8.27 8.53
CA LYS A 66 -3.93 8.31 9.93
C LYS A 66 -5.44 8.13 10.04
N GLU A 67 -6.18 8.89 9.23
CA GLU A 67 -7.63 8.93 9.24
C GLU A 67 -8.17 9.51 7.93
N VAL A 68 -9.34 9.00 7.52
CA VAL A 68 -10.22 9.63 6.52
C VAL A 68 -11.51 9.96 7.25
N ALA A 69 -11.83 11.25 7.36
CA ALA A 69 -12.93 11.71 8.21
C ALA A 69 -13.75 12.82 7.52
N PRO A 70 -15.03 12.99 7.89
CA PRO A 70 -15.81 14.16 7.48
C PRO A 70 -15.12 15.46 7.91
N ALA A 71 -15.21 16.48 7.07
CA ALA A 71 -14.76 17.83 7.34
C ALA A 71 -15.95 18.81 7.37
N ARG A 72 -15.70 20.10 7.66
CA ARG A 72 -16.74 21.14 7.60
C ARG A 72 -17.41 21.21 6.22
N ALA A 73 -16.64 20.94 5.17
CA ALA A 73 -17.11 20.74 3.81
C ALA A 73 -16.31 19.58 3.20
N GLY A 74 -17.02 18.56 2.71
CA GLY A 74 -16.43 17.36 2.12
C GLY A 74 -15.68 16.48 3.12
N VAL A 75 -14.55 15.94 2.69
CA VAL A 75 -13.78 14.91 3.41
C VAL A 75 -12.34 15.38 3.60
N ARG A 76 -11.74 15.04 4.73
CA ARG A 76 -10.31 15.23 5.01
C ARG A 76 -9.62 13.88 5.13
N MET A 77 -8.49 13.73 4.46
CA MET A 77 -7.54 12.64 4.65
C MET A 77 -6.31 13.19 5.36
N THR A 78 -5.96 12.61 6.50
CA THR A 78 -4.82 13.04 7.32
C THR A 78 -3.74 11.97 7.26
N MET A 79 -2.50 12.38 7.01
CA MET A 79 -1.35 11.48 7.02
C MET A 79 -0.72 11.47 8.41
N LYS A 80 -0.19 10.31 8.84
CA LYS A 80 0.67 10.27 10.01
C LYS A 80 1.88 11.20 9.79
N HIS A 81 2.28 11.85 10.88
CA HIS A 81 3.29 12.89 10.92
C HIS A 81 3.00 14.19 10.15
N ALA A 82 1.85 14.33 9.48
CA ALA A 82 1.38 15.59 8.93
C ALA A 82 -0.02 15.99 9.49
N PRO A 83 -0.24 15.99 10.82
CA PRO A 83 -1.57 16.22 11.40
C PRO A 83 -2.11 17.63 11.14
N ARG A 84 -1.25 18.59 10.83
CA ARG A 84 -1.59 20.01 10.56
C ARG A 84 -1.69 20.33 9.07
N TYR A 85 -1.71 19.33 8.20
CA TYR A 85 -1.82 19.51 6.76
C TYR A 85 -2.70 18.42 6.14
N PRO A 86 -4.03 18.61 6.16
CA PRO A 86 -4.95 17.65 5.59
C PRO A 86 -4.92 17.69 4.06
N PHE A 87 -5.12 16.53 3.45
CA PHE A 87 -5.40 16.38 2.03
C PHE A 87 -6.92 16.29 1.85
N MET A 88 -7.46 17.04 0.90
CA MET A 88 -8.89 17.24 0.69
C MET A 88 -9.33 16.55 -0.61
N PRO A 89 -9.69 15.25 -0.60
CA PRO A 89 -10.33 14.63 -1.76
C PRO A 89 -11.69 15.26 -2.05
N SER A 90 -12.10 15.26 -3.31
CA SER A 90 -13.50 15.57 -3.66
C SER A 90 -14.44 14.45 -3.20
N ASP A 91 -15.72 14.76 -3.02
CA ASP A 91 -16.71 13.75 -2.59
C ASP A 91 -16.83 12.58 -3.58
N ASP A 92 -16.75 12.88 -4.88
CA ASP A 92 -16.75 11.86 -5.93
C ASP A 92 -15.49 10.99 -5.90
N PHE A 93 -14.33 11.60 -5.65
CA PHE A 93 -13.09 10.87 -5.46
C PHE A 93 -13.18 9.95 -4.23
N HIS A 94 -13.63 10.47 -3.09
CA HIS A 94 -13.80 9.70 -1.87
C HIS A 94 -14.74 8.51 -2.06
N ARG A 95 -15.87 8.71 -2.73
CA ARG A 95 -16.82 7.63 -3.07
C ARG A 95 -16.17 6.55 -3.94
N ARG A 96 -15.40 6.95 -4.96
CA ARG A 96 -14.69 6.03 -5.84
C ARG A 96 -13.59 5.26 -5.09
N MET A 97 -12.83 5.95 -4.26
CA MET A 97 -11.79 5.37 -3.40
C MET A 97 -12.37 4.29 -2.50
N ASN A 98 -13.48 4.57 -1.80
CA ASN A 98 -14.14 3.59 -0.93
C ASN A 98 -14.64 2.35 -1.68
N ARG A 99 -15.08 2.51 -2.94
CA ARG A 99 -15.51 1.39 -3.78
C ARG A 99 -14.33 0.57 -4.30
N VAL A 100 -13.26 1.22 -4.77
CA VAL A 100 -12.11 0.55 -5.38
C VAL A 100 -11.26 -0.16 -4.32
N PHE A 101 -11.11 0.45 -3.14
CA PHE A 101 -10.28 -0.04 -2.05
C PHE A 101 -11.11 -0.55 -0.86
N GLU A 102 -12.32 -1.06 -1.13
CA GLU A 102 -13.23 -1.55 -0.10
C GLU A 102 -12.57 -2.63 0.77
N THR A 103 -11.80 -3.53 0.15
CA THR A 103 -11.09 -4.60 0.83
C THR A 103 -10.00 -4.06 1.76
N GLU A 104 -9.13 -3.19 1.26
CA GLU A 104 -8.00 -2.62 2.00
C GLU A 104 -8.49 -1.77 3.18
N LEU A 105 -9.54 -0.97 2.98
CA LEU A 105 -10.15 -0.15 4.03
C LEU A 105 -10.83 -1.02 5.09
N SER A 106 -11.51 -2.10 4.68
CA SER A 106 -12.12 -3.06 5.61
C SER A 106 -11.07 -3.80 6.42
N LEU A 107 -9.98 -4.25 5.78
CA LEU A 107 -8.86 -4.91 6.47
C LEU A 107 -8.19 -3.97 7.46
N TRP A 108 -7.91 -2.72 7.07
CA TRP A 108 -7.32 -1.73 7.95
C TRP A 108 -8.21 -1.42 9.17
N ASN A 109 -9.51 -1.21 8.96
CA ASN A 109 -10.46 -0.95 10.04
C ASN A 109 -10.59 -2.12 11.02
N ALA A 110 -10.45 -3.35 10.53
CA ALA A 110 -10.71 -4.56 11.29
C ALA A 110 -9.44 -5.25 11.82
N THR A 111 -8.25 -4.70 11.55
CA THR A 111 -6.96 -5.29 11.93
C THR A 111 -6.16 -4.30 12.75
N GLU A 112 -6.20 -4.46 14.07
CA GLU A 112 -5.41 -3.65 14.99
C GLU A 112 -3.92 -3.82 14.73
N GLY A 113 -3.15 -2.73 14.83
CA GLY A 113 -1.72 -2.73 14.55
C GLY A 113 -1.35 -2.75 13.05
N SER A 114 -2.32 -2.89 12.13
CA SER A 114 -2.08 -2.71 10.71
C SER A 114 -1.90 -1.24 10.32
N HIS A 115 -1.26 -1.01 9.18
CA HIS A 115 -1.01 0.32 8.63
C HIS A 115 -1.62 0.43 7.23
N LEU A 116 -2.22 1.59 6.92
CA LEU A 116 -2.70 1.89 5.58
C LEU A 116 -1.71 2.81 4.86
N MET A 117 -0.97 2.26 3.90
CA MET A 117 -0.05 3.02 3.08
C MET A 117 -0.77 3.64 1.89
N ALA A 118 -0.45 4.90 1.60
CA ALA A 118 -0.96 5.62 0.44
C ALA A 118 0.19 6.12 -0.44
N VAL A 119 0.00 5.96 -1.74
CA VAL A 119 0.74 6.70 -2.78
C VAL A 119 -0.30 7.50 -3.56
N ALA A 120 -0.19 8.83 -3.59
CA ALA A 120 -1.20 9.68 -4.18
C ALA A 120 -0.61 10.79 -5.04
N THR A 121 -1.29 11.17 -6.11
CA THR A 121 -1.01 12.46 -6.76
C THR A 121 -1.94 13.53 -6.19
N PHE A 122 -1.41 14.73 -5.99
CA PHE A 122 -2.20 15.84 -5.46
C PHE A 122 -1.78 17.15 -6.11
N GLY A 123 -2.76 18.04 -6.27
CA GLY A 123 -2.53 19.42 -6.71
C GLY A 123 -2.85 20.37 -5.57
N ILE A 124 -2.20 21.54 -5.56
CA ILE A 124 -2.48 22.58 -4.58
C ILE A 124 -3.27 23.70 -5.27
N ASP A 125 -4.32 24.18 -4.62
CA ASP A 125 -5.13 25.28 -5.12
C ASP A 125 -4.58 26.66 -4.73
N ALA A 126 -5.27 27.72 -5.13
CA ALA A 126 -4.87 29.10 -4.82
C ALA A 126 -4.90 29.43 -3.31
N ALA A 127 -5.64 28.67 -2.50
CA ALA A 127 -5.70 28.81 -1.06
C ALA A 127 -4.63 27.97 -0.33
N GLY A 128 -3.79 27.24 -1.07
CA GLY A 128 -2.75 26.37 -0.49
C GLY A 128 -3.30 25.02 -0.01
N ILE A 129 -4.51 24.64 -0.41
CA ILE A 129 -5.12 23.38 0.00
C ILE A 129 -4.72 22.26 -0.97
N ALA A 130 -4.28 21.13 -0.43
CA ALA A 130 -3.91 19.95 -1.22
C ALA A 130 -5.16 19.12 -1.58
N GLY A 131 -5.55 19.13 -2.85
CA GLY A 131 -6.58 18.25 -3.39
C GLY A 131 -5.98 16.96 -3.96
N VAL A 132 -6.57 15.81 -3.61
CA VAL A 132 -6.13 14.49 -4.12
C VAL A 132 -6.72 14.24 -5.51
N GLU A 133 -5.89 13.83 -6.46
CA GLU A 133 -6.29 13.55 -7.84
C GLU A 133 -6.35 12.05 -8.15
N GLU A 134 -5.35 11.29 -7.70
CA GLU A 134 -5.28 9.82 -7.83
C GLU A 134 -4.66 9.21 -6.57
N ILE A 135 -5.05 7.99 -6.21
CA ILE A 135 -4.48 7.28 -5.04
C ILE A 135 -4.39 5.77 -5.28
N ALA A 136 -3.34 5.18 -4.74
CA ALA A 136 -3.22 3.75 -4.50
C ALA A 136 -3.08 3.52 -2.99
N LEU A 137 -3.86 2.56 -2.47
CA LEU A 137 -3.85 2.15 -1.07
C LEU A 137 -3.31 0.73 -0.94
N MET A 138 -2.59 0.46 0.15
CA MET A 138 -2.09 -0.87 0.48
C MET A 138 -2.08 -1.03 1.99
N VAL A 139 -2.77 -2.06 2.50
CA VAL A 139 -2.71 -2.42 3.91
C VAL A 139 -1.46 -3.26 4.17
N VAL A 140 -0.75 -2.98 5.25
CA VAL A 140 0.48 -3.69 5.64
C VAL A 140 0.47 -4.03 7.12
N THR A 141 1.17 -5.10 7.50
CA THR A 141 1.34 -5.53 8.89
C THR A 141 2.24 -4.56 9.67
N ASP A 142 2.34 -4.77 10.98
CA ASP A 142 3.30 -4.10 11.89
C ASP A 142 4.77 -4.20 11.42
N ARG A 143 5.09 -5.24 10.66
CA ARG A 143 6.39 -5.49 10.02
C ARG A 143 6.50 -4.94 8.60
N TRP A 144 5.54 -4.10 8.17
CA TRP A 144 5.51 -3.46 6.85
C TRP A 144 5.39 -4.43 5.67
N ILE A 145 4.76 -5.59 5.88
CA ILE A 145 4.51 -6.58 4.82
C ILE A 145 3.06 -6.44 4.33
N PRO A 146 2.80 -6.26 3.03
CA PRO A 146 1.44 -6.18 2.49
C PRO A 146 0.66 -7.48 2.66
N PHE A 147 -0.66 -7.37 2.85
CA PHE A 147 -1.57 -8.50 2.87
C PHE A 147 -2.93 -8.14 2.25
N ASP A 148 -3.54 -9.09 1.56
CA ASP A 148 -4.74 -8.87 0.73
C ASP A 148 -6.00 -9.54 1.33
N SER A 149 -5.85 -10.31 2.41
CA SER A 149 -6.95 -10.97 3.12
C SER A 149 -6.58 -11.33 4.56
N ARG A 150 -7.60 -11.64 5.39
CA ARG A 150 -7.39 -12.16 6.76
C ARG A 150 -6.75 -13.56 6.78
N TYR A 151 -7.00 -14.38 5.76
CA TYR A 151 -6.37 -15.69 5.62
C TYR A 151 -4.87 -15.55 5.35
N GLU A 152 -4.50 -14.59 4.50
CA GLU A 152 -3.10 -14.29 4.23
C GLU A 152 -2.39 -13.76 5.48
N LEU A 153 -3.05 -12.88 6.23
CA LEU A 153 -2.54 -12.41 7.52
C LEU A 153 -2.31 -13.57 8.50
N ALA A 154 -3.28 -14.47 8.66
CA ALA A 154 -3.16 -15.62 9.55
C ALA A 154 -1.99 -16.55 9.16
N LEU A 155 -1.81 -16.80 7.86
CA LEU A 155 -0.69 -17.56 7.34
C LEU A 155 0.65 -16.87 7.63
N MET A 156 0.73 -15.56 7.37
CA MET A 156 1.92 -14.76 7.62
C MET A 156 2.28 -14.72 9.11
N ASP A 157 1.31 -14.58 10.00
CA ASP A 157 1.51 -14.58 11.45
C ASP A 157 2.04 -15.92 11.93
N ALA A 158 1.46 -17.03 11.46
CA ALA A 158 1.91 -18.37 11.82
C ALA A 158 3.34 -18.68 11.34
N LEU A 159 3.69 -18.24 10.12
CA LEU A 159 5.06 -18.39 9.60
C LEU A 159 6.05 -17.48 10.33
N THR A 160 5.65 -16.26 10.64
CA THR A 160 6.50 -15.31 11.37
C THR A 160 6.74 -15.76 12.80
N PHE A 161 5.74 -16.34 13.46
CA PHE A 161 5.88 -16.94 14.79
C PHE A 161 6.93 -18.07 14.80
N ARG A 162 7.04 -18.84 13.71
CA ARG A 162 8.06 -19.89 13.53
C ARG A 162 9.44 -19.34 13.15
N GLY A 163 9.59 -18.02 12.95
CA GLY A 163 10.83 -17.42 12.45
C GLY A 163 11.14 -17.78 11.00
N ALA A 164 10.13 -18.17 10.22
CA ALA A 164 10.33 -18.62 8.84
C ALA A 164 10.76 -17.48 7.91
N SER A 165 11.68 -17.77 6.98
CA SER A 165 12.03 -16.84 5.90
C SER A 165 10.96 -16.90 4.81
N ILE A 166 10.30 -15.78 4.55
CA ILE A 166 9.23 -15.68 3.54
C ILE A 166 9.54 -14.59 2.50
N VAL A 167 8.97 -14.75 1.31
CA VAL A 167 8.91 -13.71 0.27
C VAL A 167 7.45 -13.46 -0.06
N LYS A 168 6.94 -12.25 0.22
CA LYS A 168 5.58 -11.85 -0.20
C LYS A 168 5.56 -11.65 -1.71
N MET A 169 4.62 -12.30 -2.37
CA MET A 169 4.37 -12.09 -3.79
C MET A 169 3.38 -10.94 -3.95
N LEU A 170 3.72 -9.97 -4.80
CA LEU A 170 2.92 -8.78 -5.03
C LEU A 170 2.21 -8.85 -6.38
N ARG A 171 0.89 -8.64 -6.35
CA ARG A 171 0.03 -8.66 -7.53
C ARG A 171 0.05 -7.30 -8.22
N TYR A 172 1.04 -7.06 -9.07
CA TYR A 172 1.18 -5.75 -9.73
C TYR A 172 0.21 -5.50 -10.90
N LYS A 173 -0.02 -6.52 -11.72
CA LYS A 173 -0.80 -6.43 -12.97
C LYS A 173 -1.88 -7.49 -13.16
N PRO A 174 -1.69 -8.76 -12.74
CA PRO A 174 -2.67 -9.78 -13.09
C PRO A 174 -3.97 -9.58 -12.30
N PRO A 175 -5.15 -9.82 -12.92
CA PRO A 175 -6.44 -9.68 -12.24
C PRO A 175 -6.53 -10.67 -11.06
N ARG A 176 -7.42 -10.41 -10.11
CA ARG A 176 -7.63 -11.28 -8.94
C ARG A 176 -8.01 -12.71 -9.32
N SER A 177 -8.68 -12.89 -10.46
CA SER A 177 -9.02 -14.20 -11.04
C SER A 177 -7.81 -15.02 -11.50
N THR A 178 -6.63 -14.42 -11.63
CA THR A 178 -5.41 -15.15 -11.96
C THR A 178 -4.80 -15.74 -10.68
N PRO A 179 -4.67 -17.07 -10.57
CA PRO A 179 -4.00 -17.70 -9.43
C PRO A 179 -2.57 -17.20 -9.27
N MET A 180 -2.20 -16.88 -8.03
CA MET A 180 -0.86 -16.44 -7.66
C MET A 180 -0.60 -16.93 -6.25
N ALA A 181 0.62 -17.41 -5.97
CA ALA A 181 1.03 -17.70 -4.61
C ALA A 181 0.91 -16.41 -3.77
N SER A 182 0.40 -16.52 -2.55
CA SER A 182 0.39 -15.42 -1.58
C SER A 182 1.82 -15.08 -1.17
N LEU A 183 2.61 -16.12 -0.89
CA LEU A 183 4.00 -16.01 -0.47
C LEU A 183 4.80 -17.24 -0.88
N LEU A 184 6.12 -17.08 -0.92
CA LEU A 184 7.07 -18.19 -1.01
C LEU A 184 7.69 -18.41 0.38
N LEU A 185 7.56 -19.61 0.90
CA LEU A 185 8.31 -20.06 2.06
C LEU A 185 9.71 -20.49 1.62
N ARG A 186 10.75 -20.05 2.34
CA ARG A 186 12.15 -20.40 2.10
C ARG A 186 12.72 -21.15 3.31
N PRO A 187 12.70 -22.48 3.30
CA PRO A 187 13.39 -23.27 4.32
C PRO A 187 14.91 -23.15 4.17
N ASP A 188 15.67 -23.34 5.26
CA ASP A 188 17.11 -23.11 5.28
C ASP A 188 17.93 -24.07 4.40
N GLN A 189 17.39 -25.23 4.03
CA GLN A 189 18.08 -26.27 3.23
C GLN A 189 17.14 -27.04 2.28
N ALA A 190 16.05 -26.42 1.83
CA ALA A 190 15.12 -27.05 0.89
C ALA A 190 14.67 -26.05 -0.20
N PRO A 191 14.17 -26.54 -1.35
CA PRO A 191 13.58 -25.67 -2.36
C PRO A 191 12.45 -24.80 -1.78
N PRO A 192 12.24 -23.58 -2.31
CA PRO A 192 11.11 -22.76 -1.91
C PRO A 192 9.77 -23.46 -2.13
N ILE A 193 8.82 -23.21 -1.24
CA ILE A 193 7.46 -23.74 -1.32
C ILE A 193 6.51 -22.59 -1.66
N ALA A 194 5.74 -22.75 -2.74
CA ALA A 194 4.72 -21.79 -3.13
C ALA A 194 3.46 -21.96 -2.27
N MET A 195 3.10 -20.93 -1.50
CA MET A 195 1.99 -20.99 -0.57
C MET A 195 0.78 -20.28 -1.19
N TYR A 196 -0.28 -21.03 -1.49
CA TYR A 196 -1.51 -20.55 -2.11
C TYR A 196 -2.65 -20.49 -1.11
N ILE A 197 -3.44 -19.43 -1.19
CA ILE A 197 -4.73 -19.31 -0.50
C ILE A 197 -5.80 -19.26 -1.58
N VAL A 198 -6.71 -20.23 -1.51
CA VAL A 198 -7.83 -20.39 -2.42
C VAL A 198 -9.08 -19.81 -1.72
N PRO A 199 -9.65 -18.70 -2.24
CA PRO A 199 -10.89 -18.12 -1.72
C PRO A 199 -12.07 -19.08 -1.84
N ASP A 200 -13.17 -18.79 -1.15
CA ASP A 200 -14.38 -19.60 -1.17
C ASP A 200 -15.22 -19.44 -2.44
N ASP A 201 -15.07 -18.32 -3.15
CA ASP A 201 -15.88 -17.88 -4.29
C ASP A 201 -15.32 -18.26 -5.67
N ILE A 202 -14.25 -19.08 -5.72
CA ILE A 202 -13.62 -19.46 -6.99
C ILE A 202 -14.27 -20.70 -7.65
N ASP A 203 -14.11 -20.77 -8.98
CA ASP A 203 -14.57 -21.86 -9.83
C ASP A 203 -13.48 -22.93 -10.07
N SER A 204 -13.85 -24.02 -10.74
CA SER A 204 -12.90 -25.08 -11.11
C SER A 204 -11.78 -24.58 -12.04
N ALA A 205 -12.08 -23.59 -12.89
CA ALA A 205 -11.11 -23.03 -13.82
C ALA A 205 -9.95 -22.32 -13.10
N TYR A 206 -10.21 -21.66 -11.96
CA TYR A 206 -9.15 -21.13 -11.12
C TYR A 206 -8.25 -22.24 -10.56
N CYS A 207 -8.84 -23.34 -10.06
CA CYS A 207 -8.09 -24.47 -9.54
C CYS A 207 -7.20 -25.12 -10.61
N GLU A 208 -7.75 -25.36 -11.80
CA GLU A 208 -7.01 -25.90 -12.96
C GLU A 208 -5.87 -24.95 -13.37
N ALA A 209 -6.12 -23.64 -13.44
CA ALA A 209 -5.10 -22.65 -13.79
C ALA A 209 -4.00 -22.50 -12.71
N ARG A 210 -4.30 -22.85 -11.45
CA ARG A 210 -3.32 -22.92 -10.36
C ARG A 210 -2.45 -24.16 -10.50
N GLU A 211 -3.06 -25.31 -10.78
CA GLU A 211 -2.36 -26.57 -10.98
C GLU A 211 -1.41 -26.50 -12.17
N ALA A 212 -1.88 -25.99 -13.31
CA ALA A 212 -1.04 -25.76 -14.49
C ALA A 212 0.17 -24.86 -14.18
N ARG A 213 -0.01 -23.82 -13.35
CA ARG A 213 1.11 -22.96 -12.89
C ARG A 213 2.07 -23.68 -11.95
N ALA A 214 1.56 -24.49 -11.04
CA ALA A 214 2.39 -25.27 -10.15
C ALA A 214 3.26 -26.27 -10.95
N GLU A 215 2.65 -26.96 -11.93
CA GLU A 215 3.35 -27.85 -12.86
C GLU A 215 4.41 -27.12 -13.70
N GLU A 216 4.05 -25.99 -14.32
CA GLU A 216 4.97 -25.17 -15.13
C GLU A 216 6.18 -24.70 -14.30
N SER A 217 5.95 -24.33 -13.04
CA SER A 217 7.01 -23.87 -12.15
C SER A 217 7.91 -25.01 -11.62
N GLY A 218 7.43 -26.26 -11.64
CA GLY A 218 8.06 -27.39 -10.98
C GLY A 218 8.20 -27.24 -9.45
N MET A 219 7.55 -26.26 -8.83
CA MET A 219 7.70 -25.92 -7.42
C MET A 219 6.68 -26.65 -6.57
N THR A 220 7.12 -27.16 -5.42
CA THR A 220 6.20 -27.70 -4.41
C THR A 220 5.21 -26.62 -3.97
N SER A 221 3.92 -26.99 -3.90
CA SER A 221 2.87 -26.07 -3.46
C SER A 221 2.21 -26.54 -2.17
N TRP A 222 1.93 -25.59 -1.30
CA TRP A 222 1.04 -25.75 -0.16
C TRP A 222 -0.21 -24.92 -0.44
N VAL A 223 -1.38 -25.48 -0.17
CA VAL A 223 -2.66 -24.86 -0.54
C VAL A 223 -3.59 -24.85 0.66
N TRP A 224 -4.06 -23.67 1.03
CA TRP A 224 -5.18 -23.51 1.94
C TRP A 224 -6.44 -23.17 1.16
N ASN A 225 -7.34 -24.14 1.07
CA ASN A 225 -8.69 -23.90 0.57
C ASN A 225 -9.57 -23.41 1.72
N VAL A 226 -9.97 -22.14 1.65
CA VAL A 226 -10.79 -21.50 2.69
C VAL A 226 -12.12 -22.23 2.90
N ARG A 227 -12.67 -22.85 1.85
CA ARG A 227 -13.91 -23.61 1.92
C ARG A 227 -13.79 -24.86 2.80
N ASP A 228 -12.59 -25.45 2.88
CA ASP A 228 -12.33 -26.66 3.66
C ASP A 228 -12.13 -26.35 5.16
N GLY A 229 -12.13 -25.06 5.53
CA GLY A 229 -12.12 -24.58 6.90
C GLY A 229 -10.73 -24.19 7.39
N ALA A 230 -10.28 -24.84 8.47
CA ALA A 230 -9.06 -24.45 9.18
C ALA A 230 -7.80 -24.49 8.30
N MET A 231 -6.83 -23.65 8.63
CA MET A 231 -5.52 -23.64 7.96
C MET A 231 -4.86 -25.02 8.07
N PRO A 232 -4.40 -25.63 6.96
CA PRO A 232 -3.65 -26.87 7.00
C PRO A 232 -2.35 -26.72 7.78
N ASP A 233 -1.78 -27.85 8.21
CA ASP A 233 -0.46 -27.84 8.84
C ASP A 233 0.57 -27.22 7.88
N LEU A 234 1.34 -26.28 8.43
CA LEU A 234 2.42 -25.64 7.69
C LEU A 234 3.57 -26.64 7.49
N PRO A 235 4.19 -26.65 6.30
CA PRO A 235 5.33 -27.51 6.02
C PRO A 235 6.47 -27.26 7.02
N VAL A 236 7.21 -28.33 7.31
CA VAL A 236 8.38 -28.33 8.21
C VAL A 236 9.62 -27.84 7.46
#